data_AF-A0A8J6GAN5-F1
#
_entry.id   AF-A0A8J6GAN5-F1
#
_cell.length_a   1.000
_cell.length_b   1.000
_cell.length_c   1.000
_cell.angle_alpha   90.00
_cell.angle_beta   90.00
_cell.angle_gamma   90.00
#
_symmetry.space_group_name_H-M   'P 1'
#
loop_
_entity.id
_entity.type
_entity.pdbx_description
1 polymer ?
#
loop_
_entity_poly.entity_id
_entity_poly.type
_entity_poly.pdbx_seq_one_letter_code
_entity_poly.pdbx_strand_id
1 'polypeptide(L)'
;MRSCSSLRHVQKSYCLATKVSKQAKEFLEYVYEEPLIDIQQENPMLYLHAEPLATVVRLRQQLKSLRAYLFSCRAAVAEDLRRRIFPREYLLQHIHLYSLADLQQVIEGKLAPFLGKVIKFATSHVYSCSLCSQKGFVCEICNNGEILYPFEDISTSRCESCGAVFHSECKEKSVPCPRCVRRELQKKQKSFWRQLNVDESLEEACTMFELSYQNT
;
A
#
# COMPACT_ATOMS: atom_id res chain seq x y z
N MET A 1 5.19 -27.40 32.25
CA MET A 1 4.71 -27.02 30.90
C MET A 1 3.28 -26.52 31.00
N ARG A 2 3.07 -25.20 31.05
CA ARG A 2 1.72 -24.59 31.07
C ARG A 2 1.49 -23.94 29.71
N SER A 3 0.62 -24.55 28.92
CA SER A 3 0.23 -24.10 27.59
C SER A 3 -0.66 -22.86 27.69
N CYS A 4 -0.32 -21.85 26.89
CA CYS A 4 -1.00 -20.58 26.72
C CYS A 4 -2.48 -20.78 26.33
N SER A 5 -3.42 -20.57 27.27
CA SER A 5 -4.88 -20.62 27.06
C SER A 5 -5.58 -19.28 27.36
N SER A 6 -4.82 -18.22 27.66
CA SER A 6 -5.36 -16.93 28.13
C SER A 6 -5.96 -16.05 27.02
N LEU A 7 -5.50 -16.17 25.77
CA LEU A 7 -5.95 -15.28 24.67
C LEU A 7 -7.40 -15.52 24.22
N ARG A 8 -7.94 -16.75 24.37
CA ARG A 8 -9.32 -17.07 23.95
C ARG A 8 -10.40 -16.49 24.86
N HIS A 9 -10.06 -16.17 26.11
CA HIS A 9 -11.03 -15.61 27.06
C HIS A 9 -11.17 -14.09 26.90
N VAL A 10 -10.12 -13.39 26.47
CA VAL A 10 -10.13 -11.92 26.33
C VAL A 10 -10.93 -11.47 25.09
N GLN A 11 -10.86 -12.20 23.97
CA GLN A 11 -11.61 -11.83 22.76
C GLN A 11 -13.12 -12.05 22.86
N LYS A 12 -13.57 -13.04 23.65
CA LYS A 12 -15.00 -13.25 23.88
C LYS A 12 -15.67 -12.12 24.65
N SER A 13 -14.90 -11.31 25.38
CA SER A 13 -15.44 -10.25 26.25
C SER A 13 -16.01 -9.05 25.47
N TYR A 14 -15.65 -8.85 24.20
CA TYR A 14 -16.04 -7.65 23.43
C TYR A 14 -17.28 -7.81 22.54
N CYS A 15 -17.75 -9.05 22.30
CA CYS A 15 -18.96 -9.31 21.53
C CYS A 15 -19.93 -10.16 22.35
N LEU A 16 -20.47 -9.56 23.40
CA LEU A 16 -21.57 -10.15 24.16
C LEU A 16 -22.84 -10.07 23.31
N ALA A 17 -23.54 -11.20 23.16
CA ALA A 17 -24.83 -11.23 22.50
C ALA A 17 -25.83 -10.37 23.27
N THR A 18 -26.29 -9.29 22.65
CA THR A 18 -27.30 -8.39 23.23
C THR A 18 -28.67 -8.66 22.60
N LYS A 19 -29.73 -8.44 23.38
CA LYS A 19 -31.10 -8.50 22.84
C LYS A 19 -31.34 -7.26 21.98
N VAL A 20 -31.85 -7.47 20.78
CA VAL A 20 -32.26 -6.41 19.84
C VAL A 20 -33.73 -6.63 19.46
N SER A 21 -34.38 -5.60 18.91
CA SER A 21 -35.73 -5.75 18.36
C SER A 21 -35.75 -6.73 17.18
N LYS A 22 -36.91 -7.29 16.85
CA LYS A 22 -37.06 -8.20 15.72
C LYS A 22 -36.63 -7.53 14.41
N GLN A 23 -37.02 -6.27 14.21
CA GLN A 23 -36.67 -5.49 13.03
C GLN A 23 -35.15 -5.25 12.93
N ALA A 24 -34.50 -4.91 14.05
CA ALA A 24 -33.05 -4.73 14.06
C ALA A 24 -32.31 -6.04 13.75
N LYS A 25 -32.80 -7.17 14.28
CA LYS A 25 -32.27 -8.49 13.94
C LYS A 25 -32.37 -8.79 12.45
N GLU A 26 -33.56 -8.65 11.86
CA GLU A 26 -33.81 -8.89 10.43
C GLU A 26 -32.91 -8.00 9.55
N PHE A 27 -32.73 -6.73 9.94
CA PHE A 27 -31.82 -5.83 9.25
C PHE A 27 -30.35 -6.27 9.33
N LEU A 28 -29.86 -6.64 10.51
CA LEU A 28 -28.48 -7.09 10.71
C LEU A 28 -28.18 -8.39 9.95
N GLU A 29 -29.16 -9.31 9.87
CA GLU A 29 -29.06 -10.53 9.07
C GLU A 29 -29.01 -10.20 7.57
N TYR A 30 -29.79 -9.21 7.11
CA TYR A 30 -29.79 -8.77 5.71
C TYR A 30 -28.45 -8.15 5.27
N VAL A 31 -27.84 -7.31 6.10
CA VAL A 31 -26.55 -6.64 5.77
C VAL A 31 -25.32 -7.42 6.24
N TYR A 32 -25.48 -8.68 6.64
CA TYR A 32 -24.44 -9.42 7.35
C TYR A 32 -23.12 -9.56 6.54
N GLU A 33 -23.22 -9.76 5.23
CA GLU A 33 -22.07 -9.86 4.34
C GLU A 33 -21.68 -8.53 3.67
N GLU A 34 -22.47 -7.47 3.86
CA GLU A 34 -22.24 -6.18 3.24
C GLU A 34 -21.08 -5.42 3.93
N PRO A 35 -20.08 -4.93 3.18
CA PRO A 35 -18.91 -4.25 3.74
C PRO A 35 -19.23 -2.80 4.10
N LEU A 36 -19.87 -2.58 5.25
CA LEU A 36 -20.39 -1.27 5.66
C LEU A 36 -19.56 -0.56 6.73
N ILE A 37 -18.62 -1.24 7.37
CA ILE A 37 -17.93 -0.72 8.57
C ILE A 37 -16.49 -0.36 8.21
N ASP A 38 -16.17 0.94 8.14
CA ASP A 38 -14.79 1.41 8.01
C ASP A 38 -14.18 1.64 9.40
N ILE A 39 -13.41 0.67 9.88
CA ILE A 39 -12.82 0.72 11.24
C ILE A 39 -11.91 1.93 11.43
N GLN A 40 -11.24 2.41 10.37
CA GLN A 40 -10.36 3.57 10.49
C GLN A 40 -11.14 4.86 10.75
N GLN A 41 -12.35 4.96 10.20
CA GLN A 41 -13.25 6.10 10.42
C GLN A 41 -14.03 5.97 11.72
N GLU A 42 -14.52 4.77 12.02
CA GLU A 42 -15.37 4.53 13.20
C GLU A 42 -14.56 4.56 14.50
N ASN A 43 -13.46 3.79 14.58
CA ASN A 43 -12.61 3.74 15.76
C ASN A 43 -11.21 3.15 15.43
N PRO A 44 -10.24 3.99 15.05
CA PRO A 44 -8.90 3.52 14.67
C PRO A 44 -8.14 2.88 15.84
N MET A 45 -8.50 3.20 17.10
CA MET A 45 -7.88 2.60 18.29
C MET A 45 -8.16 1.10 18.42
N LEU A 46 -9.17 0.57 17.72
CA LEU A 46 -9.43 -0.87 17.69
C LEU A 46 -8.25 -1.66 17.14
N TYR A 47 -7.48 -1.10 16.20
CA TYR A 47 -6.26 -1.75 15.73
C TYR A 47 -5.16 -1.83 16.79
N LEU A 48 -5.15 -0.93 17.77
CA LEU A 48 -4.18 -0.97 18.87
C LEU A 48 -4.60 -1.95 19.97
N HIS A 49 -5.90 -2.09 20.20
CA HIS A 49 -6.43 -2.86 21.33
C HIS A 49 -6.87 -4.28 20.96
N ALA A 50 -7.16 -4.57 19.69
CA ALA A 50 -7.57 -5.88 19.23
C ALA A 50 -6.53 -6.50 18.29
N GLU A 51 -5.58 -7.25 18.87
CA GLU A 51 -4.46 -7.87 18.14
C GLU A 51 -4.89 -8.68 16.91
N PRO A 52 -5.99 -9.45 16.92
CA PRO A 52 -6.41 -10.19 15.72
C PRO A 52 -6.92 -9.29 14.59
N LEU A 53 -7.48 -8.14 14.92
CA LEU A 53 -7.87 -7.13 13.93
C LEU A 53 -6.63 -6.40 13.39
N ALA A 54 -5.64 -6.10 14.25
CA ALA A 54 -4.33 -5.56 13.88
C ALA A 54 -3.61 -6.48 12.88
N THR A 55 -3.61 -7.78 13.17
CA THR A 55 -3.05 -8.80 12.28
C THR A 55 -3.75 -8.81 10.93
N VAL A 56 -5.09 -8.75 10.91
CA VAL A 56 -5.86 -8.76 9.66
C VAL A 56 -5.61 -7.50 8.82
N VAL A 57 -5.56 -6.30 9.42
CA VAL A 57 -5.28 -5.08 8.63
C VAL A 57 -3.88 -5.11 8.01
N ARG A 58 -2.88 -5.65 8.73
CA ARG A 58 -1.52 -5.87 8.18
C ARG A 58 -1.52 -6.84 7.00
N LEU A 59 -2.22 -7.98 7.12
CA LEU A 59 -2.39 -8.93 6.01
C LEU A 59 -3.11 -8.27 4.81
N ARG A 60 -4.13 -7.44 5.05
CA ARG A 60 -4.82 -6.71 3.97
C ARG A 60 -3.94 -5.64 3.33
N GLN A 61 -3.08 -4.96 4.07
CA GLN A 61 -2.08 -4.04 3.52
C GLN A 61 -1.08 -4.79 2.62
N GLN A 62 -0.57 -5.93 3.08
CA GLN A 62 0.31 -6.80 2.31
C GLN A 62 -0.36 -7.25 1.00
N LEU A 63 -1.62 -7.69 1.10
CA LEU A 63 -2.41 -8.11 -0.04
C LEU A 63 -2.70 -6.97 -1.03
N LYS A 64 -2.94 -5.75 -0.54
CA LYS A 64 -3.09 -4.54 -1.38
C LYS A 64 -1.81 -4.26 -2.19
N SER A 65 -0.64 -4.46 -1.60
CA SER A 65 0.66 -4.36 -2.29
C SER A 65 0.78 -5.45 -3.36
N LEU A 66 0.54 -6.71 -3.01
CA LEU A 66 0.58 -7.86 -3.93
C LEU A 66 -0.40 -7.72 -5.10
N ARG A 67 -1.61 -7.20 -4.84
CA ARG A 67 -2.61 -6.92 -5.87
C ARG A 67 -2.04 -6.08 -7.01
N ALA A 68 -1.24 -5.06 -6.71
CA ALA A 68 -0.66 -4.19 -7.74
C ALA A 68 0.25 -4.97 -8.71
N TYR A 69 0.98 -5.98 -8.23
CA TYR A 69 1.80 -6.85 -9.06
C TYR A 69 0.93 -7.78 -9.92
N LEU A 70 -0.02 -8.48 -9.32
CA LEU A 70 -0.83 -9.49 -10.01
C LEU A 70 -1.74 -8.86 -11.07
N PHE A 71 -2.38 -7.73 -10.78
CA PHE A 71 -3.30 -7.04 -11.69
C PHE A 71 -2.59 -6.34 -12.86
N SER A 72 -1.29 -6.07 -12.73
CA SER A 72 -0.47 -5.54 -13.83
C SER A 72 0.39 -6.61 -14.50
N CYS A 73 0.23 -7.89 -14.14
CA CYS A 73 0.95 -9.02 -14.71
C CYS A 73 0.16 -9.62 -15.89
N ARG A 74 -0.30 -10.87 -15.77
CA ARG A 74 -1.13 -11.58 -16.77
C ARG A 74 -2.57 -11.65 -16.27
N ALA A 75 -3.54 -11.47 -17.18
CA ALA A 75 -4.96 -11.47 -16.86
C ALA A 75 -5.40 -12.73 -16.08
N ALA A 76 -4.92 -13.92 -16.48
CA ALA A 76 -5.26 -15.18 -15.82
C ALA A 76 -4.90 -15.20 -14.32
N VAL A 77 -3.78 -14.59 -13.93
CA VAL A 77 -3.34 -14.56 -12.53
C VAL A 77 -4.19 -13.58 -11.71
N ALA A 78 -4.60 -12.46 -12.31
CA ALA A 78 -5.53 -11.54 -11.67
C ALA A 78 -6.91 -12.19 -11.45
N GLU A 79 -7.40 -12.95 -12.43
CA GLU A 79 -8.63 -13.74 -12.30
C GLU A 79 -8.53 -14.82 -11.22
N ASP A 80 -7.40 -15.52 -11.12
CA ASP A 80 -7.18 -16.50 -10.06
C ASP A 80 -7.21 -15.85 -8.67
N LEU A 81 -6.64 -14.65 -8.53
CA LEU A 81 -6.73 -13.88 -7.28
C LEU A 81 -8.17 -13.48 -6.96
N ARG A 82 -8.94 -12.99 -7.96
CA ARG A 82 -10.37 -12.66 -7.80
C ARG A 82 -11.16 -13.87 -7.32
N ARG A 83 -11.02 -15.02 -7.98
CA ARG A 83 -11.72 -16.26 -7.63
C ARG A 83 -11.43 -16.73 -6.20
N ARG A 84 -10.20 -16.55 -5.72
CA ARG A 84 -9.80 -16.94 -4.35
C ARG A 84 -10.42 -16.07 -3.26
N ILE A 85 -10.83 -14.85 -3.61
CA ILE A 85 -11.41 -13.88 -2.66
C ILE A 85 -12.91 -13.69 -2.83
N PHE A 86 -13.46 -14.05 -3.98
CA PHE A 86 -14.89 -13.99 -4.25
C PHE A 86 -15.71 -14.64 -3.11
N PRO A 87 -16.80 -13.99 -2.64
CA PRO A 87 -17.41 -12.75 -3.15
C PRO A 87 -16.82 -11.45 -2.56
N ARG A 88 -15.76 -11.51 -1.76
CA ARG A 88 -15.29 -10.40 -0.92
C ARG A 88 -14.21 -9.53 -1.58
N GLU A 89 -14.41 -9.12 -2.83
CA GLU A 89 -13.40 -8.38 -3.60
C GLU A 89 -12.96 -7.05 -2.95
N TYR A 90 -13.82 -6.43 -2.13
CA TYR A 90 -13.50 -5.24 -1.35
C TYR A 90 -12.29 -5.44 -0.42
N LEU A 91 -12.00 -6.69 -0.01
CA LEU A 91 -10.82 -7.04 0.80
C LEU A 91 -9.50 -6.67 0.12
N LEU A 92 -9.48 -6.62 -1.22
CA LEU A 92 -8.32 -6.26 -2.04
C LEU A 92 -8.08 -4.75 -2.14
N GLN A 93 -9.10 -3.92 -1.90
CA GLN A 93 -9.07 -2.49 -2.25
C GLN A 93 -9.15 -1.59 -1.01
N HIS A 94 -10.15 -1.83 -0.16
CA HIS A 94 -10.49 -0.98 0.98
C HIS A 94 -10.06 -1.62 2.28
N ILE A 95 -8.77 -1.56 2.63
CA ILE A 95 -8.17 -2.32 3.75
C ILE A 95 -8.84 -2.12 5.13
N HIS A 96 -9.57 -1.01 5.31
CA HIS A 96 -10.26 -0.66 6.54
C HIS A 96 -11.76 -0.98 6.55
N LEU A 97 -12.33 -1.39 5.41
CA LEU A 97 -13.75 -1.68 5.25
C LEU A 97 -14.05 -3.16 5.53
N TYR A 98 -15.01 -3.44 6.41
CA TYR A 98 -15.37 -4.79 6.87
C TYR A 98 -16.89 -4.97 6.86
N SER A 99 -17.33 -6.22 6.65
CA SER A 99 -18.70 -6.65 6.95
C SER A 99 -18.81 -7.23 8.37
N LEU A 100 -20.04 -7.46 8.84
CA LEU A 100 -20.26 -8.17 10.10
C LEU A 100 -19.70 -9.60 10.05
N ALA A 101 -19.83 -10.26 8.90
CA ALA A 101 -19.27 -11.59 8.65
C ALA A 101 -17.74 -11.61 8.78
N ASP A 102 -17.05 -10.57 8.30
CA ASP A 102 -15.60 -10.46 8.43
C ASP A 102 -15.18 -10.25 9.89
N LEU A 103 -15.82 -9.32 10.59
CA LEU A 103 -15.52 -9.06 12.01
C LEU A 103 -15.77 -10.29 12.88
N GLN A 104 -16.84 -11.05 12.60
CA GLN A 104 -17.07 -12.33 13.24
C GLN A 104 -15.93 -13.32 12.96
N GLN A 105 -15.46 -13.42 11.72
CA GLN A 105 -14.32 -14.29 11.40
C GLN A 105 -12.98 -13.81 11.99
N VAL A 106 -12.82 -12.52 12.26
CA VAL A 106 -11.67 -12.01 13.04
C VAL A 106 -11.72 -12.55 14.47
N ILE A 107 -12.89 -12.47 15.11
CA ILE A 107 -13.11 -12.96 16.48
C ILE A 107 -12.92 -14.49 16.55
N GLU A 108 -13.42 -15.21 15.56
CA GLU A 108 -13.27 -16.66 15.45
C GLU A 108 -11.86 -17.10 15.02
N GLY A 109 -10.98 -16.16 14.65
CA GLY A 109 -9.61 -16.44 14.20
C GLY A 109 -9.53 -17.11 12.82
N LYS A 110 -10.57 -16.99 12.00
CA LYS A 110 -10.67 -17.63 10.66
C LYS A 110 -10.20 -16.73 9.53
N LEU A 111 -10.38 -15.41 9.64
CA LEU A 111 -10.08 -14.49 8.54
C LEU A 111 -8.58 -14.39 8.24
N ALA A 112 -7.74 -14.34 9.28
CA ALA A 112 -6.29 -14.25 9.09
C ALA A 112 -5.69 -15.49 8.38
N PRO A 113 -6.00 -16.75 8.76
CA PRO A 113 -5.58 -17.93 8.00
C PRO A 113 -6.07 -17.95 6.55
N PHE A 114 -7.30 -17.48 6.29
CA PHE A 114 -7.83 -17.34 4.95
C PHE A 114 -6.97 -16.37 4.11
N LEU A 115 -6.74 -15.15 4.61
CA LEU A 115 -5.90 -14.16 3.94
C LEU A 115 -4.47 -14.67 3.74
N GLY A 116 -3.90 -15.37 4.72
CA GLY A 116 -2.58 -15.98 4.62
C GLY A 116 -2.44 -16.96 3.45
N LYS A 117 -3.48 -17.76 3.15
CA LYS A 117 -3.48 -18.65 1.98
C LYS A 117 -3.48 -17.86 0.67
N VAL A 118 -4.24 -16.78 0.59
CA VAL A 118 -4.31 -15.91 -0.59
C VAL A 118 -2.99 -15.18 -0.81
N ILE A 119 -2.41 -14.64 0.26
CA ILE A 119 -1.10 -13.99 0.25
C ILE A 119 -0.02 -14.97 -0.21
N LYS A 120 0.02 -16.20 0.35
CA LYS A 120 0.98 -17.22 -0.07
C LYS A 120 0.93 -17.50 -1.58
N PHE A 121 -0.28 -17.59 -2.15
CA PHE A 121 -0.45 -17.71 -3.60
C PHE A 121 0.13 -16.51 -4.35
N ALA A 122 -0.23 -15.29 -3.96
CA ALA A 122 0.20 -14.08 -4.65
C ALA A 122 1.72 -13.86 -4.53
N THR A 123 2.29 -14.07 -3.35
CA THR A 123 3.73 -13.98 -3.10
C THR A 123 4.51 -15.03 -3.90
N SER A 124 4.04 -16.28 -3.93
CA SER A 124 4.66 -17.33 -4.75
C SER A 124 4.68 -16.98 -6.24
N HIS A 125 3.61 -16.36 -6.74
CA HIS A 125 3.59 -15.84 -8.10
C HIS A 125 4.63 -14.73 -8.32
N VAL A 126 4.70 -13.74 -7.43
CA VAL A 126 5.64 -12.62 -7.59
C VAL A 126 7.09 -13.11 -7.66
N TYR A 127 7.50 -14.01 -6.76
CA TYR A 127 8.88 -14.52 -6.76
C TYR A 127 9.23 -15.40 -7.97
N SER A 128 8.25 -16.09 -8.56
CA SER A 128 8.48 -17.00 -9.69
C SER A 128 8.22 -16.36 -11.06
N CYS A 129 7.71 -15.13 -11.10
CA CYS A 129 7.31 -14.47 -12.34
C CYS A 129 8.31 -13.39 -12.78
N SER A 130 8.89 -13.58 -13.97
CA SER A 130 9.85 -12.63 -14.56
C SER A 130 9.27 -11.24 -14.87
N LEU A 131 7.95 -11.12 -15.05
CA LEU A 131 7.29 -9.82 -15.24
C LEU A 131 7.10 -9.08 -13.91
N CYS A 132 6.90 -9.81 -12.82
CA CYS A 132 6.74 -9.23 -11.49
C CYS A 132 8.09 -8.82 -10.91
N SER A 133 9.15 -9.59 -11.15
CA SER A 133 10.50 -9.28 -10.65
C SER A 133 11.05 -7.96 -11.22
N GLN A 134 10.72 -7.63 -12.47
CA GLN A 134 11.08 -6.34 -13.08
C GLN A 134 10.43 -5.12 -12.42
N LYS A 135 9.37 -5.33 -11.63
CA LYS A 135 8.67 -4.28 -10.86
C LYS A 135 9.12 -4.22 -9.40
N GLY A 136 10.08 -5.05 -9.01
CA GLY A 136 10.73 -4.95 -7.72
C GLY A 136 11.63 -3.72 -7.65
N PHE A 137 12.12 -3.44 -6.44
CA PHE A 137 12.96 -2.28 -6.16
C PHE A 137 14.39 -2.74 -5.86
N VAL A 138 15.36 -1.87 -6.13
CA VAL A 138 16.73 -2.06 -5.66
C VAL A 138 17.02 -0.97 -4.63
N CYS A 139 17.65 -1.34 -3.52
CA CYS A 139 18.01 -0.38 -2.49
C CYS A 139 19.10 0.58 -3.00
N GLU A 140 18.77 1.86 -3.21
CA GLU A 140 19.74 2.87 -3.69
C GLU A 140 20.84 3.22 -2.65
N ILE A 141 20.78 2.67 -1.43
CA ILE A 141 21.73 2.95 -0.35
C ILE A 141 22.86 1.93 -0.36
N CYS A 142 22.53 0.63 -0.27
CA CYS A 142 23.54 -0.44 -0.27
C CYS A 142 23.85 -0.96 -1.68
N ASN A 143 22.91 -0.83 -2.63
CA ASN A 143 23.03 -1.28 -4.00
C ASN A 143 23.55 -2.74 -4.15
N ASN A 144 23.14 -3.63 -3.24
CA ASN A 144 23.61 -5.02 -3.18
C ASN A 144 23.02 -5.94 -4.28
N GLY A 145 22.18 -5.40 -5.17
CA GLY A 145 21.54 -6.15 -6.26
C GLY A 145 20.33 -6.99 -5.86
N GLU A 146 19.97 -7.01 -4.57
CA GLU A 146 18.77 -7.71 -4.09
C GLU A 146 17.51 -6.98 -4.54
N ILE A 147 16.53 -7.75 -5.02
CA ILE A 147 15.22 -7.23 -5.40
C ILE A 147 14.32 -7.19 -4.17
N LEU A 148 13.87 -6.00 -3.82
CA LEU A 148 12.99 -5.72 -2.70
C LEU A 148 11.55 -5.59 -3.16
N TYR A 149 10.63 -6.06 -2.31
CA TYR A 149 9.21 -5.91 -2.56
C TYR A 149 8.50 -5.18 -1.42
N PRO A 150 7.62 -4.19 -1.69
CA PRO A 150 6.93 -3.45 -0.64
C PRO A 150 5.97 -4.28 0.23
N PHE A 151 5.70 -5.55 -0.13
CA PHE A 151 4.90 -6.46 0.70
C PHE A 151 5.75 -7.22 1.74
N GLU A 152 7.07 -7.02 1.76
CA GLU A 152 8.00 -7.55 2.76
C GLU A 152 8.14 -6.53 3.89
N ASP A 153 7.10 -6.38 4.70
CA ASP A 153 6.93 -5.35 5.73
C ASP A 153 8.00 -5.35 6.83
N ILE A 154 8.71 -6.47 7.02
CA ILE A 154 9.75 -6.61 8.05
C ILE A 154 11.11 -6.16 7.51
N SER A 155 11.53 -6.66 6.34
CA SER A 155 12.86 -6.44 5.78
C SER A 155 12.97 -5.16 4.93
N THR A 156 11.84 -4.57 4.53
CA THR A 156 11.82 -3.40 3.67
C THR A 156 11.06 -2.23 4.28
N SER A 157 11.50 -1.02 3.93
CA SER A 157 10.86 0.23 4.31
C SER A 157 10.59 1.08 3.06
N ARG A 158 9.35 1.55 2.94
CA ARG A 158 8.90 2.40 1.83
C ARG A 158 8.91 3.86 2.27
N CYS A 159 9.53 4.73 1.46
CA CYS A 159 9.43 6.16 1.65
C CYS A 159 8.01 6.66 1.29
N GLU A 160 7.35 7.31 2.24
CA GLU A 160 5.99 7.86 2.06
C GLU A 160 5.91 8.98 1.01
N SER A 161 6.98 9.76 0.86
CA SER A 161 7.03 10.89 -0.07
C SER A 161 7.24 10.48 -1.53
N CYS A 162 8.21 9.60 -1.82
CA CYS A 162 8.57 9.24 -3.19
C CYS A 162 8.26 7.80 -3.58
N GLY A 163 7.81 6.96 -2.63
CA GLY A 163 7.47 5.57 -2.87
C GLY A 163 8.66 4.63 -3.12
N ALA A 164 9.91 5.11 -3.02
CA ALA A 164 11.09 4.24 -3.10
C ALA A 164 11.14 3.25 -1.94
N VAL A 165 11.62 2.04 -2.20
CA VAL A 165 11.76 0.97 -1.21
C VAL A 165 13.24 0.71 -0.95
N PHE A 166 13.57 0.55 0.32
CA PHE A 166 14.92 0.29 0.81
C PHE A 166 14.86 -0.86 1.80
N HIS A 167 15.99 -1.48 2.13
CA HIS A 167 16.05 -2.32 3.33
C HIS A 167 15.72 -1.47 4.57
N SER A 168 15.01 -2.05 5.54
CA SER A 168 14.64 -1.36 6.78
C SER A 168 15.85 -0.74 7.47
N GLU A 169 16.92 -1.53 7.65
CA GLU A 169 18.17 -1.08 8.27
C GLU A 169 18.88 0.03 7.48
N CYS A 170 18.83 -0.02 6.14
CA CYS A 170 19.41 1.03 5.30
C CYS A 170 18.64 2.35 5.47
N LYS A 171 17.31 2.28 5.51
CA LYS A 171 16.45 3.44 5.61
C LYS A 171 16.58 4.15 6.96
N GLU A 172 16.70 3.40 8.06
CA GLU A 172 16.90 3.92 9.41
C GLU A 172 18.18 4.76 9.51
N LYS A 173 19.28 4.29 8.90
CA LYS A 173 20.57 5.00 8.89
C LYS A 173 20.60 6.21 7.95
N SER A 174 19.63 6.33 7.04
CA SER A 174 19.61 7.32 5.95
C SER A 174 18.32 8.13 5.95
N VAL A 175 18.21 9.04 6.93
CA VAL A 175 17.13 10.02 7.05
C VAL A 175 17.75 11.42 6.92
N PRO A 176 17.27 12.27 5.99
CA PRO A 176 16.12 12.12 5.09
C PRO A 176 16.36 11.14 3.91
N CYS A 177 15.29 10.76 3.20
CA CYS A 177 15.38 9.83 2.06
C CYS A 177 16.33 10.37 0.96
N PRO A 178 17.37 9.63 0.53
CA PRO A 178 18.36 10.13 -0.42
C PRO A 178 17.76 10.45 -1.79
N ARG A 179 16.74 9.70 -2.22
CA ARG A 179 16.02 9.96 -3.47
C ARG A 179 15.21 11.26 -3.41
N CYS A 180 14.59 11.57 -2.26
CA CYS A 180 13.88 12.83 -2.07
C CYS A 180 14.85 14.02 -2.08
N VAL A 181 15.97 13.93 -1.36
CA VAL A 181 17.02 14.95 -1.36
C VAL A 181 17.52 15.22 -2.77
N ARG A 182 17.84 14.17 -3.53
CA ARG A 182 18.28 14.30 -4.94
C ARG A 182 17.24 15.01 -5.80
N ARG A 183 15.95 14.66 -5.66
CA ARG A 183 14.84 15.31 -6.38
C ARG A 183 14.69 16.79 -6.01
N GLU A 184 14.83 17.14 -4.73
CA GLU A 184 14.73 18.52 -4.27
C GLU A 184 15.89 19.38 -4.78
N LEU A 185 17.12 18.87 -4.73
CA LEU A 185 18.30 19.56 -5.26
C LEU A 185 18.16 19.82 -6.76
N GLN A 186 17.68 18.85 -7.53
CA GLN A 186 17.43 19.03 -8.96
C GLN A 186 16.34 20.08 -9.25
N LYS A 187 15.30 20.15 -8.43
CA LYS A 187 14.27 21.20 -8.56
C LYS A 187 14.86 22.59 -8.31
N LYS A 188 15.69 22.74 -7.26
CA LYS A 188 16.35 24.01 -6.92
C LYS A 188 17.33 24.48 -8.01
N GLN A 189 18.10 23.56 -8.60
CA GLN A 189 18.96 23.90 -9.74
C GLN A 189 18.15 24.35 -10.96
N LYS A 190 17.05 23.67 -11.29
CA LYS A 190 16.18 24.10 -12.39
C LYS A 190 15.53 25.47 -12.15
N SER A 191 15.13 25.79 -10.92
CA SER A 191 14.61 27.13 -10.58
C SER A 191 15.69 28.20 -10.64
N PHE A 192 16.93 27.88 -10.26
CA PHE A 192 18.08 28.78 -10.37
C PHE A 192 18.40 29.10 -11.84
N TRP A 193 18.50 28.08 -12.70
CA TRP A 193 18.71 28.31 -14.14
C TRP A 193 17.50 28.97 -14.83
N ARG A 194 16.27 28.75 -14.36
CA ARG A 194 15.09 29.51 -14.83
C ARG A 194 15.13 30.99 -14.46
N GLN A 195 15.70 31.35 -13.30
CA GLN A 195 15.92 32.75 -12.91
C GLN A 195 17.07 33.39 -13.70
N LEU A 196 18.02 32.59 -14.18
CA LEU A 196 19.11 32.99 -15.07
C LEU A 196 18.76 32.85 -16.56
N ASN A 197 17.48 32.65 -16.93
CA ASN A 197 17.07 32.84 -18.32
C ASN A 197 17.17 34.33 -18.65
N VAL A 198 18.38 34.67 -19.06
CA VAL A 198 18.77 35.81 -19.89
C VAL A 198 18.13 35.60 -21.26
N ASP A 199 16.81 35.75 -21.35
CA ASP A 199 16.06 35.86 -22.60
C ASP A 199 15.60 37.33 -22.80
N GLU A 200 16.44 38.28 -22.38
CA GLU A 200 16.24 39.72 -22.64
C GLU A 200 17.56 40.43 -23.01
N SER A 201 18.57 39.69 -23.51
CA SER A 201 19.78 40.31 -24.07
C SER A 201 20.30 39.68 -25.37
N LEU A 202 19.56 38.71 -25.94
CA LEU A 202 19.88 38.15 -27.25
C LEU A 202 18.94 38.62 -28.37
N GLU A 203 17.81 39.25 -28.04
CA GLU A 203 17.00 39.97 -29.04
C GLU A 203 17.60 41.34 -29.39
N GLU A 204 18.30 42.01 -28.45
CA GLU A 204 19.02 43.28 -28.74
C GLU A 204 20.28 43.08 -29.60
N ALA A 205 20.85 41.89 -29.63
CA ALA A 205 22.02 41.60 -30.48
C ALA A 205 21.64 41.28 -31.94
N CYS A 206 20.39 40.90 -32.21
CA CYS A 206 19.92 40.56 -33.57
C CYS A 206 19.25 41.71 -34.33
N THR A 207 18.93 42.83 -33.67
CA THR A 207 18.39 44.04 -34.34
C THR A 207 19.46 44.93 -34.97
N MET A 208 20.75 44.58 -34.82
CA MET A 208 21.89 45.33 -35.37
C MET A 208 22.25 44.99 -36.83
N PHE A 209 21.51 44.10 -37.52
CA PHE A 209 21.88 43.64 -38.86
C PHE A 209 20.81 43.77 -39.95
N GLU A 210 19.81 44.63 -39.77
CA GLU A 210 18.92 45.03 -40.87
C GLU A 210 18.94 46.55 -41.02
N LEU A 211 19.50 47.01 -42.15
CA LEU A 211 19.18 48.22 -42.95
C LEU A 211 20.43 49.00 -43.41
N SER A 212 20.88 48.71 -44.64
CA SER A 212 21.10 49.74 -45.69
C SER A 212 21.53 49.10 -47.02
N TYR A 213 20.55 48.61 -47.79
CA TYR A 213 20.68 48.61 -49.25
C TYR A 213 19.95 49.85 -49.77
N GLN A 214 20.72 50.90 -50.08
CA GLN A 214 20.23 52.03 -50.86
C GLN A 214 20.22 51.62 -52.33
N ASN A 215 19.03 51.56 -52.93
CA ASN A 215 18.88 51.56 -54.38
C ASN A 215 18.85 53.02 -54.87
N THR A 216 19.82 53.38 -55.70
CA THR A 216 19.67 54.34 -56.79
C THR A 216 20.13 53.66 -58.07
#